data_AF-A0A7Y0AS38-F1
#
_entry.id   AF-A0A7Y0AS38-F1
#
_cell.length_a   1.000
_cell.length_b   1.000
_cell.length_c   1.000
_cell.angle_alpha   90.00
_cell.angle_beta   90.00
_cell.angle_gamma   90.00
#
_symmetry.space_group_name_H-M   'P 1'
#
loop_
_entity.id
_entity.type
_entity.pdbx_description
1 polymer ?
#
loop_
_entity_poly.entity_id
_entity_poly.type
_entity_poly.pdbx_seq_one_letter_code
_entity_poly.pdbx_strand_id
1 'polypeptide(L)'
;MKKQFISLLSMMSFSFAFAQVGINTETPKATLDVTGKPSDVTKTDGFIAPRLTGAELKAKDANYDTPQTGAIVYVTQGLLPTATTTKTVNITTTGYYYFDGTVWQNLKGGATNTEPWNVAGTTDPATSNTQNIYQTGKIAIGVNPGLTPSATITVNENYTLNDTGGSSYGINNQLTTTRQGSKSGIYNSVNDSSTAGGGVTQGMGNFVTSSNPSVIAIQGISNSLIIGNNASPSANVSVISSSVLDSRNTVNNTLISNTLSTRITGAKASNSGTGMNSALNAYINPAASSTYNASQYFGQYNYLELNPEAGANLNLVLAAASNANFTYIIPRGAYTSTGVHGSSGAFERLRVQPAATGSATISTSFGLRSFTEHISTGSITVNNIKTIESRTRISKDTGNFNVTGNIYGIDIMKDTSSSGTANITGNIYGLHIDPFGFNGHPANKTYNIYSEGVNTKNVFDGRVAIGNASPSAPLHVVKKATDLSPAIIEGCNEYPDNTAAVAAGLSIGALYRSGDVLKVVH
;
A
#
# COMPACT_ATOMS: atom_id res chain seq x y z
N MET A 1 87.09 -15.71 -87.52
CA MET A 1 85.66 -16.03 -87.27
C MET A 1 85.35 -16.39 -85.81
N LYS A 2 86.16 -17.21 -85.10
CA LYS A 2 85.87 -17.61 -83.69
C LYS A 2 85.75 -16.46 -82.67
N LYS A 3 86.48 -15.35 -82.85
CA LYS A 3 86.44 -14.19 -81.91
C LYS A 3 85.21 -13.28 -82.10
N GLN A 4 84.63 -13.26 -83.31
CA GLN A 4 83.42 -12.46 -83.59
C GLN A 4 82.15 -13.17 -83.11
N PHE A 5 82.16 -14.50 -83.04
CA PHE A 5 81.05 -15.29 -82.51
C PHE A 5 80.86 -15.10 -80.99
N ILE A 6 81.96 -14.96 -80.23
CA ILE A 6 81.91 -14.72 -78.77
C ILE A 6 81.37 -13.31 -78.47
N SER A 7 81.73 -12.30 -79.28
CA SER A 7 81.22 -10.93 -79.12
C SER A 7 79.72 -10.83 -79.44
N LEU A 8 79.24 -11.58 -80.43
CA LEU A 8 77.82 -11.61 -80.79
C LEU A 8 76.99 -12.37 -79.74
N LEU A 9 77.55 -13.46 -79.20
CA LEU A 9 76.94 -14.23 -78.10
C LEU A 9 76.88 -13.42 -76.79
N SER A 10 77.88 -12.56 -76.53
CA SER A 10 77.89 -11.64 -75.38
C SER A 10 76.85 -10.51 -75.50
N MET A 11 76.53 -10.04 -76.70
CA MET A 11 75.52 -9.00 -76.92
C MET A 11 74.08 -9.54 -76.89
N MET A 12 73.89 -10.84 -77.11
CA MET A 12 72.57 -11.50 -77.04
C MET A 12 72.15 -11.89 -75.62
N SER A 13 72.99 -11.69 -74.60
CA SER A 13 72.73 -12.09 -73.21
C SER A 13 72.04 -11.02 -72.34
N PHE A 14 71.57 -9.91 -72.91
CA PHE A 14 70.76 -8.95 -72.17
C PHE A 14 69.30 -9.41 -72.11
N SER A 15 69.01 -10.34 -71.21
CA SER A 15 67.63 -10.57 -70.77
C SER A 15 67.07 -9.27 -70.21
N PHE A 16 65.83 -8.93 -70.57
CA PHE A 16 65.11 -7.79 -69.99
C PHE A 16 65.12 -7.91 -68.47
N ALA A 17 65.95 -7.10 -67.79
CA ALA A 17 65.91 -6.98 -66.36
C ALA A 17 64.63 -6.21 -66.00
N PHE A 18 63.62 -6.90 -65.49
CA PHE A 18 62.45 -6.27 -64.90
C PHE A 18 62.91 -5.40 -63.73
N ALA A 19 62.43 -4.15 -63.64
CA ALA A 19 62.81 -3.17 -62.62
C ALA A 19 62.36 -3.52 -61.17
N GLN A 20 62.05 -4.78 -60.90
CA GLN A 20 61.65 -5.29 -59.60
C GLN A 20 62.88 -5.70 -58.79
N VAL A 21 62.92 -5.29 -57.52
CA VAL A 21 63.97 -5.65 -56.57
C VAL A 21 63.43 -6.76 -55.67
N GLY A 22 63.94 -7.97 -55.84
CA GLY A 22 63.72 -9.08 -54.91
C GLY A 22 64.81 -9.13 -53.85
N ILE A 23 64.41 -9.24 -52.57
CA ILE A 23 65.31 -9.57 -51.47
C ILE A 23 64.85 -10.91 -50.92
N ASN A 24 65.75 -11.91 -50.99
CA ASN A 24 65.48 -13.31 -50.61
C ASN A 24 64.32 -13.98 -51.38
N THR A 25 63.99 -13.50 -52.60
CA THR A 25 63.03 -14.14 -53.52
C THR A 25 63.54 -14.07 -54.95
N GLU A 26 63.44 -15.18 -55.69
CA GLU A 26 63.81 -15.27 -57.11
C GLU A 26 62.68 -14.83 -58.05
N THR A 27 61.46 -14.71 -57.52
CA THR A 27 60.26 -14.32 -58.28
C THR A 27 59.53 -13.17 -57.57
N PRO A 28 60.08 -11.94 -57.61
CA PRO A 28 59.47 -10.79 -56.94
C PRO A 28 58.05 -10.55 -57.43
N LYS A 29 57.10 -10.39 -56.51
CA LYS A 29 55.68 -10.13 -56.84
C LYS A 29 55.30 -8.65 -56.76
N ALA A 30 56.24 -7.79 -56.39
CA ALA A 30 56.09 -6.34 -56.29
C ALA A 30 57.38 -5.64 -56.74
N THR A 31 57.34 -4.31 -56.91
CA THR A 31 58.53 -3.50 -57.24
C THR A 31 59.65 -3.68 -56.21
N LEU A 32 59.29 -3.86 -54.93
CA LEU A 32 60.17 -4.35 -53.88
C LEU A 32 59.46 -5.51 -53.17
N ASP A 33 60.03 -6.71 -53.22
CA ASP A 33 59.52 -7.90 -52.54
C ASP A 33 60.58 -8.42 -51.56
N VAL A 34 60.27 -8.38 -50.27
CA VAL A 34 61.15 -8.84 -49.19
C VAL A 34 60.54 -10.08 -48.57
N THR A 35 61.10 -11.24 -48.91
CA THR A 35 60.63 -12.53 -48.38
C THR A 35 61.50 -12.96 -47.19
N GLY A 36 60.87 -13.32 -46.07
CA GLY A 36 61.56 -13.82 -44.89
C GLY A 36 62.07 -15.26 -45.03
N LYS A 37 62.85 -15.73 -44.06
CA LYS A 37 63.29 -17.13 -43.88
C LYS A 37 62.83 -17.65 -42.51
N PRO A 38 61.53 -17.95 -42.32
CA PRO A 38 60.94 -18.19 -41.00
C PRO A 38 61.53 -19.39 -40.24
N SER A 39 62.15 -20.34 -40.95
CA SER A 39 62.75 -21.54 -40.37
C SER A 39 64.22 -21.38 -39.95
N ASP A 40 64.90 -20.30 -40.36
CA ASP A 40 66.29 -20.04 -40.00
C ASP A 40 66.37 -19.10 -38.79
N VAL A 41 66.45 -19.67 -37.59
CA VAL A 41 66.48 -18.93 -36.32
C VAL A 41 67.70 -18.04 -36.13
N THR A 42 68.70 -18.11 -37.03
CA THR A 42 69.87 -17.20 -37.03
C THR A 42 69.65 -15.94 -37.88
N LYS A 43 68.53 -15.88 -38.60
CA LYS A 43 68.15 -14.74 -39.46
C LYS A 43 67.02 -13.96 -38.82
N THR A 44 67.05 -12.64 -39.03
CA THR A 44 65.97 -11.74 -38.63
C THR A 44 65.21 -11.33 -39.87
N ASP A 45 63.90 -11.60 -39.88
CA ASP A 45 63.01 -11.25 -40.98
C ASP A 45 62.42 -9.86 -40.73
N GLY A 46 62.40 -9.02 -41.78
CA GLY A 46 61.74 -7.72 -41.72
C GLY A 46 62.30 -6.71 -42.71
N PHE A 47 61.54 -5.63 -42.88
CA PHE A 47 61.97 -4.43 -43.58
C PHE A 47 62.07 -3.29 -42.56
N ILE A 48 63.24 -2.67 -42.45
CA ILE A 48 63.44 -1.50 -41.60
C ILE A 48 63.36 -0.26 -42.49
N ALA A 49 62.30 0.54 -42.32
CA ALA A 49 62.17 1.82 -43.01
C ALA A 49 63.27 2.82 -42.57
N PRO A 50 63.58 3.85 -43.37
CA PRO A 50 64.49 4.92 -42.97
C PRO A 50 64.12 5.51 -41.61
N ARG A 51 65.11 5.65 -40.72
CA ARG A 51 64.95 6.16 -39.36
C ARG A 51 65.30 7.64 -39.31
N LEU A 52 64.41 8.46 -38.75
CA LEU A 52 64.58 9.91 -38.61
C LEU A 52 64.02 10.35 -37.25
N THR A 53 64.60 11.36 -36.62
CA THR A 53 63.90 12.10 -35.56
C THR A 53 62.80 12.97 -36.18
N GLY A 54 61.81 13.37 -35.39
CA GLY A 54 60.76 14.27 -35.85
C GLY A 54 61.31 15.62 -36.32
N ALA A 55 62.41 16.10 -35.71
CA ALA A 55 63.09 17.33 -36.12
C ALA A 55 63.77 17.18 -37.50
N GLU A 56 64.45 16.06 -37.76
CA GLU A 56 65.05 15.77 -39.07
C GLU A 56 64.00 15.57 -40.16
N LEU A 57 62.86 14.97 -39.80
CA LEU A 57 61.74 14.80 -40.73
C LEU A 57 61.12 16.16 -41.08
N LYS A 58 60.86 17.01 -40.07
CA LYS A 58 60.37 18.38 -40.25
C LYS A 58 61.33 19.23 -41.09
N ALA A 59 62.64 19.10 -40.90
CA ALA A 59 63.63 19.83 -41.70
C ALA A 59 63.55 19.49 -43.21
N LYS A 60 62.90 18.37 -43.56
CA LYS A 60 62.66 17.93 -44.94
C LYS A 60 61.26 18.25 -45.46
N ASP A 61 60.44 19.03 -44.74
CA ASP A 61 59.05 19.32 -45.13
C ASP A 61 58.91 19.81 -46.57
N ALA A 62 59.85 20.62 -47.06
CA ALA A 62 59.86 21.15 -48.43
C ALA A 62 60.14 20.08 -49.50
N ASN A 63 60.61 18.89 -49.12
CA ASN A 63 60.97 17.79 -50.03
C ASN A 63 59.91 16.69 -50.09
N TYR A 64 58.91 16.71 -49.21
CA TYR A 64 57.86 15.70 -49.14
C TYR A 64 56.56 16.25 -49.72
N ASP A 65 56.42 16.19 -51.04
CA ASP A 65 55.20 16.61 -51.75
C ASP A 65 54.50 15.40 -52.38
N THR A 66 53.54 15.61 -53.28
CA THR A 66 52.73 14.54 -53.90
C THR A 66 53.51 13.33 -54.43
N PRO A 67 54.72 13.46 -55.03
CA PRO A 67 55.48 12.29 -55.48
C PRO A 67 55.97 11.37 -54.35
N GLN A 68 56.02 11.84 -53.11
CA GLN A 68 56.43 11.06 -51.93
C GLN A 68 55.26 10.44 -51.17
N THR A 69 54.01 10.57 -51.65
CA THR A 69 52.86 9.90 -51.04
C THR A 69 53.08 8.39 -50.96
N GLY A 70 52.85 7.81 -49.78
CA GLY A 70 53.13 6.41 -49.47
C GLY A 70 54.53 6.15 -48.95
N ALA A 71 55.41 7.16 -48.83
CA ALA A 71 56.70 7.01 -48.17
C ALA A 71 56.50 6.61 -46.70
N ILE A 72 57.22 5.58 -46.26
CA ILE A 72 57.18 5.09 -44.88
C ILE A 72 58.51 5.42 -44.20
N VAL A 73 58.43 5.95 -42.98
CA VAL A 73 59.60 6.21 -42.12
C VAL A 73 59.34 5.69 -40.72
N TYR A 74 60.41 5.39 -39.99
CA TYR A 74 60.34 5.16 -38.56
C TYR A 74 60.84 6.39 -37.82
N VAL A 75 59.95 7.06 -37.08
CA VAL A 75 60.32 8.20 -36.25
C VAL A 75 60.89 7.70 -34.94
N THR A 76 62.15 8.01 -34.66
CA THR A 76 62.87 7.58 -33.45
C THR A 76 62.53 8.44 -32.23
N GLN A 77 62.20 9.72 -32.44
CA GLN A 77 61.83 10.68 -31.40
C GLN A 77 60.78 11.66 -31.94
N GLY A 78 59.67 11.83 -31.23
CA GLY A 78 58.62 12.78 -31.60
C GLY A 78 59.00 14.25 -31.40
N LEU A 79 58.28 15.15 -32.08
CA LEU A 79 58.30 16.59 -31.87
C LEU A 79 57.42 16.95 -30.67
N LEU A 80 57.77 18.03 -29.98
CA LEU A 80 56.83 18.72 -29.09
C LEU A 80 55.67 19.29 -29.93
N PRO A 81 54.41 19.31 -29.43
CA PRO A 81 53.26 19.83 -30.18
C PRO A 81 53.49 21.25 -30.74
N THR A 82 54.15 22.11 -29.98
CA THR A 82 54.50 23.49 -30.36
C THR A 82 55.60 23.60 -31.42
N ALA A 83 56.34 22.51 -31.65
CA ALA A 83 57.43 22.44 -32.62
C ALA A 83 57.02 21.74 -33.94
N THR A 84 55.75 21.38 -34.10
CA THR A 84 55.25 20.75 -35.34
C THR A 84 55.05 21.75 -36.47
N THR A 85 54.82 21.24 -37.68
CA THR A 85 54.30 21.95 -38.85
C THR A 85 53.03 21.26 -39.32
N THR A 86 52.35 21.81 -40.33
CA THR A 86 51.19 21.13 -40.94
C THR A 86 51.52 19.70 -41.36
N LYS A 87 52.67 19.46 -42.01
CA LYS A 87 53.06 18.12 -42.47
C LYS A 87 53.41 17.17 -41.32
N THR A 88 54.01 17.68 -40.24
CA THR A 88 54.51 16.86 -39.10
C THR A 88 53.61 16.90 -37.87
N VAL A 89 52.37 17.37 -38.00
CA VAL A 89 51.44 17.57 -36.87
C VAL A 89 51.22 16.31 -36.02
N ASN A 90 51.22 15.12 -36.64
CA ASN A 90 51.01 13.86 -35.93
C ASN A 90 52.31 13.19 -35.42
N ILE A 91 53.48 13.77 -35.68
CA ILE A 91 54.79 13.21 -35.31
C ILE A 91 55.12 13.53 -33.85
N THR A 92 54.20 13.28 -32.92
CA THR A 92 54.38 13.61 -31.49
C THR A 92 54.96 12.45 -30.68
N THR A 93 55.02 11.25 -31.26
CA THR A 93 55.51 10.04 -30.59
C THR A 93 56.39 9.19 -31.52
N THR A 94 57.27 8.38 -30.94
CA THR A 94 58.06 7.37 -31.67
C THR A 94 57.15 6.34 -32.32
N GLY A 95 57.41 5.97 -33.58
CA GLY A 95 56.60 4.99 -34.30
C GLY A 95 56.80 5.01 -35.81
N TYR A 96 56.12 4.11 -36.51
CA TYR A 96 56.05 4.11 -37.97
C TYR A 96 55.02 5.12 -38.47
N TYR A 97 55.40 5.90 -39.48
CA TYR A 97 54.53 6.87 -40.14
C TYR A 97 54.60 6.73 -41.66
N TYR A 98 53.48 6.95 -42.35
CA TYR A 98 53.45 7.09 -43.81
C TYR A 98 53.02 8.50 -44.19
N PHE A 99 53.53 9.01 -45.29
CA PHE A 99 53.10 10.30 -45.83
C PHE A 99 51.85 10.12 -46.68
N ASP A 100 50.74 10.77 -46.34
CA ASP A 100 49.47 10.66 -47.10
C ASP A 100 49.37 11.62 -48.28
N GLY A 101 50.43 12.41 -48.53
CA GLY A 101 50.47 13.48 -49.52
C GLY A 101 50.28 14.88 -48.93
N THR A 102 49.81 14.96 -47.69
CA THR A 102 49.60 16.23 -46.96
C THR A 102 50.24 16.22 -45.58
N VAL A 103 50.07 15.14 -44.82
CA VAL A 103 50.59 14.99 -43.45
C VAL A 103 51.16 13.59 -43.25
N TRP A 104 52.02 13.46 -42.25
CA TRP A 104 52.47 12.17 -41.78
C TRP A 104 51.39 11.51 -40.91
N GLN A 105 50.98 10.30 -41.24
CA GLN A 105 49.97 9.52 -40.52
C GLN A 105 50.61 8.38 -39.76
N ASN A 106 50.20 8.15 -38.52
CA ASN A 106 50.71 7.07 -37.70
C ASN A 106 50.17 5.71 -38.21
N LEU A 107 51.01 4.69 -38.36
CA LEU A 107 50.61 3.36 -38.81
C LEU A 107 49.92 2.49 -37.74
N LYS A 108 49.73 2.97 -36.51
CA LYS A 108 48.95 2.22 -35.51
C LYS A 108 47.52 2.03 -36.03
N GLY A 109 47.16 0.77 -36.30
CA GLY A 109 45.88 0.37 -36.88
C GLY A 109 44.69 0.98 -36.14
N GLY A 110 43.83 1.70 -36.88
CA GLY A 110 42.67 2.39 -36.33
C GLY A 110 41.48 1.45 -36.13
N ALA A 111 41.12 1.24 -34.86
CA ALA A 111 39.77 1.37 -34.31
C ALA A 111 39.81 0.91 -32.85
N THR A 112 39.84 1.84 -31.90
CA THR A 112 39.44 1.51 -30.53
C THR A 112 37.97 1.15 -30.58
N ASN A 113 37.62 -0.10 -30.24
CA ASN A 113 36.23 -0.55 -30.10
C ASN A 113 35.45 0.49 -29.29
N THR A 114 34.62 1.28 -29.98
CA THR A 114 33.86 2.36 -29.36
C THR A 114 32.54 1.74 -28.94
N GLU A 115 32.42 1.40 -27.66
CA GLU A 115 31.11 1.01 -27.12
C GLU A 115 30.13 2.21 -27.22
N PRO A 116 28.82 1.97 -27.42
CA PRO A 116 27.85 2.99 -27.83
C PRO A 116 27.43 3.98 -26.72
N TRP A 117 28.20 4.06 -25.63
CA TRP A 117 27.85 4.85 -24.44
C TRP A 117 28.61 6.18 -24.42
N ASN A 118 27.89 7.29 -24.34
CA ASN A 118 28.45 8.64 -24.27
C ASN A 118 28.37 9.22 -22.85
N VAL A 119 29.26 10.15 -22.50
CA VAL A 119 29.22 10.86 -21.21
C VAL A 119 28.01 11.80 -21.17
N ALA A 120 27.20 11.71 -20.12
CA ALA A 120 26.00 12.50 -19.92
C ALA A 120 26.26 14.00 -20.11
N GLY A 121 25.46 14.63 -20.98
CA GLY A 121 25.59 16.06 -21.30
C GLY A 121 26.65 16.41 -22.35
N THR A 122 27.33 15.41 -22.93
CA THR A 122 28.32 15.58 -24.01
C THR A 122 27.98 14.68 -25.19
N THR A 123 28.74 14.76 -26.27
CA THR A 123 28.73 13.75 -27.36
C THR A 123 29.94 12.83 -27.31
N ASP A 124 30.76 12.91 -26.25
CA ASP A 124 32.02 12.19 -26.14
C ASP A 124 31.78 10.76 -25.62
N PRO A 125 32.45 9.74 -26.19
CA PRO A 125 32.38 8.37 -25.68
C PRO A 125 32.88 8.28 -24.23
N ALA A 126 32.22 7.43 -23.43
CA ALA A 126 32.68 7.11 -22.09
C ALA A 126 33.92 6.20 -22.12
N THR A 127 34.92 6.51 -21.31
CA THR A 127 36.20 5.78 -21.21
C THR A 127 36.48 5.25 -19.81
N SER A 128 35.60 5.50 -18.84
CA SER A 128 35.74 5.08 -17.44
C SER A 128 34.40 4.69 -16.81
N ASN A 129 34.41 3.73 -15.88
CA ASN A 129 33.26 3.28 -15.12
C ASN A 129 32.77 4.25 -14.03
N THR A 130 33.40 5.42 -13.90
CA THR A 130 33.01 6.49 -12.97
C THR A 130 32.21 7.61 -13.64
N GLN A 131 32.10 7.58 -14.97
CA GLN A 131 31.36 8.57 -15.74
C GLN A 131 29.86 8.23 -15.77
N ASN A 132 29.01 9.26 -15.68
CA ASN A 132 27.58 9.09 -15.98
C ASN A 132 27.41 8.90 -17.48
N ILE A 133 26.72 7.85 -17.92
CA ILE A 133 26.62 7.47 -19.35
C ILE A 133 25.19 7.53 -19.88
N TYR A 134 25.03 7.77 -21.19
CA TYR A 134 23.75 7.70 -21.90
C TYR A 134 23.88 7.07 -23.29
N GLN A 135 22.79 6.49 -23.78
CA GLN A 135 22.57 6.18 -25.19
C GLN A 135 21.18 6.63 -25.61
N THR A 136 21.01 7.03 -26.87
CA THR A 136 19.70 7.45 -27.42
C THR A 136 18.99 6.33 -28.19
N GLY A 137 19.66 5.19 -28.37
CA GLY A 137 19.10 3.97 -28.95
C GLY A 137 18.34 3.10 -27.93
N LYS A 138 17.72 2.03 -28.42
CA LYS A 138 17.05 1.02 -27.58
C LYS A 138 18.06 0.03 -27.00
N ILE A 139 17.83 -0.44 -25.78
CA ILE A 139 18.73 -1.32 -25.02
C ILE A 139 18.06 -2.67 -24.75
N ALA A 140 18.75 -3.77 -25.05
CA ALA A 140 18.36 -5.12 -24.64
C ALA A 140 19.40 -5.68 -23.65
N ILE A 141 18.94 -6.31 -22.57
CA ILE A 141 19.79 -6.93 -21.55
C ILE A 141 19.38 -8.39 -21.40
N GLY A 142 20.32 -9.31 -21.57
CA GLY A 142 20.09 -10.75 -21.39
C GLY A 142 19.54 -11.52 -22.61
N VAL A 143 19.19 -10.85 -23.71
CA VAL A 143 18.70 -11.46 -24.96
C VAL A 143 19.19 -10.69 -26.21
N ASN A 144 19.27 -11.36 -27.36
CA ASN A 144 19.48 -10.71 -28.66
C ASN A 144 18.12 -10.21 -29.23
N PRO A 145 17.89 -8.90 -29.36
CA PRO A 145 16.59 -8.36 -29.79
C PRO A 145 16.35 -8.42 -31.31
N GLY A 146 17.30 -8.94 -32.10
CA GLY A 146 17.25 -8.86 -33.56
C GLY A 146 17.36 -7.42 -34.09
N LEU A 147 16.84 -7.18 -35.30
CA LEU A 147 16.98 -5.89 -36.00
C LEU A 147 15.99 -4.80 -35.53
N THR A 148 14.97 -5.16 -34.74
CA THR A 148 13.91 -4.24 -34.29
C THR A 148 13.58 -4.47 -32.82
N PRO A 149 14.35 -3.89 -31.89
CA PRO A 149 13.99 -3.91 -30.47
C PRO A 149 12.62 -3.26 -30.27
N SER A 150 11.73 -3.89 -29.50
CA SER A 150 10.34 -3.45 -29.33
C SER A 150 10.16 -2.32 -28.30
N ALA A 151 11.13 -2.12 -27.39
CA ALA A 151 11.06 -1.12 -26.33
C ALA A 151 12.44 -0.50 -26.02
N THR A 152 12.45 0.63 -25.28
CA THR A 152 13.67 1.37 -24.90
C THR A 152 14.55 0.58 -23.92
N ILE A 153 13.94 -0.24 -23.06
CA ILE A 153 14.60 -1.25 -22.20
C ILE A 153 13.72 -2.50 -22.22
N THR A 154 14.27 -3.64 -22.65
CA THR A 154 13.63 -4.96 -22.54
C THR A 154 14.45 -5.84 -21.59
N VAL A 155 13.84 -6.27 -20.48
CA VAL A 155 14.41 -7.24 -19.53
C VAL A 155 13.56 -8.50 -19.61
N ASN A 156 14.11 -9.52 -20.26
CA ASN A 156 13.47 -10.83 -20.40
C ASN A 156 14.35 -11.88 -19.73
N GLU A 157 13.74 -12.83 -19.03
CA GLU A 157 14.45 -14.04 -18.65
C GLU A 157 14.68 -14.89 -19.90
N ASN A 158 15.93 -15.28 -20.12
CA ASN A 158 16.29 -16.15 -21.23
C ASN A 158 15.95 -17.60 -20.83
N TYR A 159 14.74 -18.05 -21.15
CA TYR A 159 14.24 -19.37 -20.76
C TYR A 159 14.71 -20.44 -21.76
N THR A 160 15.69 -21.25 -21.37
CA THR A 160 16.00 -22.52 -22.07
C THR A 160 15.14 -23.65 -21.51
N LEU A 161 14.55 -24.45 -22.40
CA LEU A 161 13.62 -25.54 -22.10
C LEU A 161 14.12 -26.46 -20.97
N ASN A 162 13.25 -26.71 -19.96
CA ASN A 162 13.33 -27.72 -18.88
C ASN A 162 13.59 -27.26 -17.43
N ASP A 163 13.41 -25.99 -17.07
CA ASP A 163 13.52 -25.58 -15.66
C ASP A 163 12.19 -25.79 -14.89
N THR A 164 12.19 -26.70 -13.91
CA THR A 164 10.99 -27.07 -13.13
C THR A 164 11.10 -26.52 -11.72
N GLY A 165 10.71 -25.25 -11.55
CA GLY A 165 10.58 -24.58 -10.25
C GLY A 165 11.41 -23.31 -10.10
N GLY A 166 10.75 -22.15 -10.16
CA GLY A 166 11.35 -20.83 -9.96
C GLY A 166 10.31 -19.71 -10.13
N SER A 167 10.59 -18.54 -9.57
CA SER A 167 9.80 -17.32 -9.81
C SER A 167 10.53 -16.45 -10.83
N SER A 168 9.87 -16.15 -11.95
CA SER A 168 10.40 -15.28 -12.99
C SER A 168 9.99 -13.83 -12.77
N TYR A 169 10.91 -12.88 -12.91
CA TYR A 169 10.65 -11.45 -12.72
C TYR A 169 11.10 -10.62 -13.94
N GLY A 170 10.15 -10.02 -14.65
CA GLY A 170 10.45 -9.14 -15.80
C GLY A 170 11.03 -7.78 -15.41
N ILE A 171 10.56 -7.19 -14.30
CA ILE A 171 11.17 -6.01 -13.66
C ILE A 171 10.95 -6.14 -12.15
N ASN A 172 12.03 -6.39 -11.39
CA ASN A 172 12.08 -6.40 -9.94
C ASN A 172 13.16 -5.41 -9.50
N ASN A 173 12.79 -4.14 -9.29
CA ASN A 173 13.76 -3.15 -8.83
C ASN A 173 13.85 -3.21 -7.31
N GLN A 174 15.05 -3.47 -6.81
CA GLN A 174 15.39 -3.27 -5.40
C GLN A 174 15.90 -1.83 -5.22
N LEU A 175 15.10 -0.98 -4.60
CA LEU A 175 15.53 0.38 -4.22
C LEU A 175 15.98 0.38 -2.76
N THR A 176 17.29 0.38 -2.55
CA THR A 176 17.91 0.62 -1.23
C THR A 176 18.36 2.07 -1.18
N THR A 177 17.76 2.87 -0.31
CA THR A 177 18.09 4.30 -0.22
C THR A 177 17.95 4.82 1.19
N THR A 178 18.78 5.81 1.53
CA THR A 178 18.65 6.64 2.74
C THR A 178 18.13 8.05 2.41
N ARG A 179 17.84 8.32 1.12
CA ARG A 179 17.49 9.65 0.60
C ARG A 179 16.04 10.00 0.88
N GLN A 180 15.80 11.23 1.33
CA GLN A 180 14.46 11.79 1.54
C GLN A 180 13.72 12.01 0.20
N GLY A 181 12.41 11.80 0.17
CA GLY A 181 11.55 12.03 -1.01
C GLY A 181 10.61 10.87 -1.36
N SER A 182 9.82 11.04 -2.42
CA SER A 182 8.88 10.04 -2.94
C SER A 182 9.60 8.87 -3.61
N LYS A 183 9.06 7.66 -3.42
CA LYS A 183 9.52 6.43 -4.06
C LYS A 183 8.40 5.90 -4.95
N SER A 184 8.73 5.50 -6.17
CA SER A 184 7.72 5.10 -7.15
C SER A 184 8.14 3.90 -7.97
N GLY A 185 7.18 3.04 -8.27
CA GLY A 185 7.28 2.05 -9.35
C GLY A 185 6.31 0.88 -9.20
N ILE A 186 6.56 -0.18 -9.95
CA ILE A 186 5.67 -1.34 -10.10
C ILE A 186 6.45 -2.58 -9.64
N TYR A 187 5.88 -3.35 -8.70
CA TYR A 187 6.49 -4.56 -8.09
C TYR A 187 7.88 -4.34 -7.48
N ASN A 188 8.13 -3.21 -6.81
CA ASN A 188 9.42 -2.98 -6.16
C ASN A 188 9.51 -3.61 -4.77
N SER A 189 10.71 -4.00 -4.37
CA SER A 189 11.09 -4.19 -2.97
C SER A 189 11.84 -2.94 -2.50
N VAL A 190 11.22 -2.15 -1.63
CA VAL A 190 11.74 -0.86 -1.16
C VAL A 190 12.14 -0.98 0.30
N ASN A 191 13.42 -0.77 0.62
CA ASN A 191 13.91 -0.70 2.00
C ASN A 191 14.40 0.72 2.33
N ASP A 192 13.62 1.46 3.13
CA ASP A 192 13.89 2.83 3.54
C ASP A 192 14.25 2.89 5.03
N SER A 193 15.54 3.06 5.33
CA SER A 193 16.08 3.14 6.69
C SER A 193 16.26 4.57 7.19
N SER A 194 15.64 5.57 6.54
CA SER A 194 15.74 6.96 6.97
C SER A 194 15.15 7.19 8.36
N THR A 195 15.87 7.92 9.21
CA THR A 195 15.48 8.20 10.60
C THR A 195 14.77 9.56 10.77
N ALA A 196 14.78 10.42 9.74
CA ALA A 196 14.37 11.83 9.83
C ALA A 196 13.03 12.14 9.10
N GLY A 197 11.97 11.38 9.36
CA GLY A 197 10.65 11.57 8.75
C GLY A 197 10.57 11.14 7.28
N GLY A 198 9.48 10.47 6.89
CA GLY A 198 9.46 9.68 5.66
C GLY A 198 8.99 10.39 4.40
N GLY A 199 9.04 9.65 3.28
CA GLY A 199 8.43 10.01 2.00
C GLY A 199 7.17 9.20 1.68
N VAL A 200 6.63 9.38 0.47
CA VAL A 200 5.44 8.69 -0.05
C VAL A 200 5.84 7.55 -0.98
N THR A 201 5.31 6.35 -0.81
CA THR A 201 5.43 5.28 -1.82
C THR A 201 4.21 5.25 -2.74
N GLN A 202 4.41 5.26 -4.06
CA GLN A 202 3.33 5.28 -5.06
C GLN A 202 3.50 4.17 -6.11
N GLY A 203 2.43 3.44 -6.45
CA GLY A 203 2.43 2.52 -7.59
C GLY A 203 1.61 1.23 -7.40
N MET A 204 2.00 0.15 -8.06
CA MET A 204 1.28 -1.13 -8.04
C MET A 204 2.16 -2.27 -7.53
N GLY A 205 1.66 -3.09 -6.61
CA GLY A 205 2.35 -4.32 -6.20
C GLY A 205 3.65 -4.13 -5.41
N ASN A 206 3.91 -2.96 -4.84
CA ASN A 206 5.16 -2.69 -4.12
C ASN A 206 5.17 -3.34 -2.74
N PHE A 207 6.32 -3.85 -2.32
CA PHE A 207 6.61 -4.30 -0.96
C PHE A 207 7.60 -3.34 -0.30
N VAL A 208 7.18 -2.66 0.77
CA VAL A 208 7.95 -1.57 1.40
C VAL A 208 8.27 -1.92 2.85
N THR A 209 9.53 -1.80 3.25
CA THR A 209 9.95 -1.74 4.65
C THR A 209 10.46 -0.34 4.95
N SER A 210 9.84 0.41 5.88
CA SER A 210 10.25 1.78 6.22
C SER A 210 10.38 1.99 7.73
N SER A 211 11.48 2.57 8.19
CA SER A 211 11.71 2.86 9.61
C SER A 211 10.97 4.11 10.12
N ASN A 212 10.57 5.03 9.24
CA ASN A 212 9.89 6.28 9.60
C ASN A 212 9.10 6.83 8.39
N PRO A 213 7.93 6.26 8.01
CA PRO A 213 7.17 6.70 6.83
C PRO A 213 6.53 8.09 7.00
N SER A 214 6.24 8.80 5.90
CA SER A 214 5.56 10.10 5.95
C SER A 214 4.08 9.95 6.34
N VAL A 215 3.44 11.08 6.66
CA VAL A 215 1.99 11.17 6.88
C VAL A 215 1.15 10.64 5.70
N ILE A 216 1.73 10.40 4.52
CA ILE A 216 1.08 9.72 3.39
C ILE A 216 1.97 8.53 2.97
N ALA A 217 1.76 7.35 3.55
CA ALA A 217 2.75 6.28 3.52
C ALA A 217 2.69 5.41 2.25
N ILE A 218 1.49 5.23 1.66
CA ILE A 218 1.31 4.42 0.44
C ILE A 218 0.14 4.94 -0.40
N GLN A 219 0.33 4.98 -1.72
CA GLN A 219 -0.71 5.23 -2.72
C GLN A 219 -0.68 4.18 -3.85
N GLY A 220 -1.86 3.78 -4.33
CA GLY A 220 -2.01 2.91 -5.50
C GLY A 220 -2.63 1.53 -5.21
N ILE A 221 -2.30 0.52 -6.00
CA ILE A 221 -3.01 -0.78 -6.05
C ILE A 221 -2.13 -1.91 -5.49
N SER A 222 -2.66 -2.71 -4.56
CA SER A 222 -2.03 -3.93 -4.05
C SER A 222 -0.61 -3.75 -3.49
N ASN A 223 -0.36 -2.64 -2.81
CA ASN A 223 0.92 -2.39 -2.15
C ASN A 223 0.92 -2.96 -0.71
N SER A 224 2.09 -3.31 -0.19
CA SER A 224 2.32 -3.77 1.18
C SER A 224 3.36 -2.89 1.86
N LEU A 225 3.07 -2.41 3.07
CA LEU A 225 4.02 -1.66 3.91
C LEU A 225 4.22 -2.34 5.25
N ILE A 226 5.49 -2.48 5.62
CA ILE A 226 5.97 -2.86 6.93
C ILE A 226 6.66 -1.65 7.56
N ILE A 227 6.22 -1.26 8.75
CA ILE A 227 6.80 -0.13 9.49
C ILE A 227 7.77 -0.66 10.57
N GLY A 228 9.01 -0.19 10.52
CA GLY A 228 10.08 -0.59 11.41
C GLY A 228 10.02 0.07 12.79
N ASN A 229 10.64 -0.60 13.77
CA ASN A 229 10.65 -0.22 15.18
C ASN A 229 11.55 0.99 15.47
N ASN A 230 11.01 2.23 15.53
CA ASN A 230 11.46 3.38 16.37
C ASN A 230 11.09 4.80 15.87
N ALA A 231 9.97 5.03 15.18
CA ALA A 231 9.50 6.40 14.93
C ALA A 231 7.98 6.55 15.06
N SER A 232 7.55 7.71 15.54
CA SER A 232 6.15 8.15 15.56
C SER A 232 5.80 8.85 14.25
N PRO A 233 5.03 8.21 13.35
CA PRO A 233 4.10 9.00 12.56
C PRO A 233 2.74 8.31 12.31
N SER A 234 1.73 9.14 12.08
CA SER A 234 0.41 8.73 11.61
C SER A 234 0.46 8.44 10.10
N ALA A 235 0.17 7.21 9.65
CA ALA A 235 0.20 6.89 8.21
C ALA A 235 -1.17 7.13 7.55
N ASN A 236 -1.25 8.05 6.57
CA ASN A 236 -2.36 8.13 5.61
C ASN A 236 -2.17 7.18 4.43
N VAL A 237 -3.16 6.32 4.24
CA VAL A 237 -3.17 5.24 3.27
C VAL A 237 -4.31 5.52 2.31
N SER A 238 -4.00 5.81 1.04
CA SER A 238 -4.97 6.04 -0.04
C SER A 238 -4.81 4.95 -1.09
N VAL A 239 -5.59 3.87 -0.96
CA VAL A 239 -5.26 2.59 -1.59
C VAL A 239 -6.47 1.86 -2.17
N ILE A 240 -6.17 0.99 -3.14
CA ILE A 240 -7.03 -0.11 -3.61
C ILE A 240 -6.34 -1.43 -3.20
N SER A 241 -7.00 -2.29 -2.41
CA SER A 241 -6.56 -3.66 -2.06
C SER A 241 -5.14 -3.78 -1.46
N SER A 242 -4.71 -2.79 -0.67
CA SER A 242 -3.37 -2.79 -0.04
C SER A 242 -3.40 -3.32 1.40
N SER A 243 -2.22 -3.66 1.93
CA SER A 243 -2.05 -4.10 3.33
C SER A 243 -1.01 -3.25 4.07
N VAL A 244 -1.25 -3.04 5.36
CA VAL A 244 -0.28 -2.42 6.28
C VAL A 244 -0.05 -3.36 7.46
N LEU A 245 1.20 -3.75 7.66
CA LEU A 245 1.63 -4.54 8.81
C LEU A 245 2.51 -3.66 9.71
N ASP A 246 1.97 -3.26 10.85
CA ASP A 246 2.64 -2.36 11.78
C ASP A 246 2.98 -3.07 13.10
N SER A 247 4.24 -2.90 13.52
CA SER A 247 4.64 -3.09 14.91
C SER A 247 4.81 -1.71 15.58
N ARG A 248 3.73 -1.26 16.23
CA ARG A 248 3.67 -0.41 17.44
C ARG A 248 3.04 1.00 17.34
N ASN A 249 2.42 1.43 16.24
CA ASN A 249 2.05 2.84 16.01
C ASN A 249 0.56 3.12 15.60
N THR A 250 0.24 4.41 15.43
CA THR A 250 -1.07 4.96 15.00
C THR A 250 -1.17 5.02 13.46
N VAL A 251 -2.25 4.52 12.88
CA VAL A 251 -2.53 4.50 11.43
C VAL A 251 -3.78 5.33 11.13
N ASN A 252 -3.75 6.28 10.20
CA ASN A 252 -4.92 7.10 9.82
C ASN A 252 -5.30 6.83 8.37
N ASN A 253 -6.25 5.97 8.05
CA ASN A 253 -6.55 5.57 6.68
C ASN A 253 -7.54 6.53 5.96
N THR A 254 -7.41 6.68 4.65
CA THR A 254 -8.42 7.30 3.77
C THR A 254 -8.73 6.35 2.63
N LEU A 255 -9.87 5.68 2.68
CA LEU A 255 -10.22 4.62 1.76
C LEU A 255 -10.90 5.18 0.52
N ILE A 256 -10.28 5.00 -0.64
CA ILE A 256 -10.87 5.36 -1.93
C ILE A 256 -11.22 4.06 -2.66
N SER A 257 -12.35 3.45 -2.28
CA SER A 257 -12.97 2.25 -2.87
C SER A 257 -12.15 0.95 -2.74
N ASN A 258 -12.80 -0.15 -2.28
CA ASN A 258 -12.27 -1.52 -2.03
C ASN A 258 -11.80 -1.83 -0.59
N THR A 259 -11.14 -2.98 -0.42
CA THR A 259 -10.72 -3.58 0.87
C THR A 259 -9.36 -3.08 1.34
N LEU A 260 -9.23 -2.75 2.63
CA LEU A 260 -7.95 -2.54 3.32
C LEU A 260 -7.82 -3.51 4.49
N SER A 261 -6.67 -4.18 4.57
CA SER A 261 -6.32 -5.03 5.71
C SER A 261 -5.17 -4.40 6.50
N THR A 262 -5.41 -4.11 7.78
CA THR A 262 -4.38 -3.61 8.70
C THR A 262 -4.15 -4.60 9.83
N ARG A 263 -2.89 -4.87 10.17
CA ARG A 263 -2.52 -5.59 11.40
C ARG A 263 -1.60 -4.71 12.23
N ILE A 264 -2.04 -4.32 13.42
CA ILE A 264 -1.35 -3.36 14.29
C ILE A 264 -1.04 -4.04 15.63
N THR A 265 0.19 -3.95 16.13
CA THR A 265 0.59 -4.57 17.42
C THR A 265 1.39 -3.57 18.26
N GLY A 266 1.00 -3.21 19.50
CA GLY A 266 1.81 -2.37 20.40
C GLY A 266 1.08 -1.31 21.24
N ALA A 267 1.84 -0.33 21.76
CA ALA A 267 1.43 0.50 22.90
C ALA A 267 0.62 1.79 22.58
N LYS A 268 0.44 2.16 21.32
CA LYS A 268 -0.32 3.36 20.88
C LYS A 268 -0.97 3.16 19.51
N ALA A 269 -1.74 2.10 19.37
CA ALA A 269 -2.45 1.81 18.13
C ALA A 269 -3.70 2.71 17.99
N SER A 270 -3.99 3.13 16.77
CA SER A 270 -5.23 3.79 16.37
C SER A 270 -5.43 3.53 14.87
N ASN A 271 -6.69 3.39 14.44
CA ASN A 271 -7.07 3.22 13.05
C ASN A 271 -8.30 4.09 12.78
N SER A 272 -8.19 5.08 11.89
CA SER A 272 -9.31 5.91 11.39
C SER A 272 -9.48 5.69 9.88
N GLY A 273 -10.69 5.85 9.31
CA GLY A 273 -10.96 5.53 7.90
C GLY A 273 -12.13 6.31 7.32
N THR A 274 -12.05 6.92 6.14
CA THR A 274 -13.25 7.44 5.46
C THR A 274 -13.34 6.84 4.07
N GLY A 275 -14.47 6.19 3.72
CA GLY A 275 -14.64 5.62 2.38
C GLY A 275 -16.00 4.92 2.17
N MET A 276 -16.80 5.39 1.21
CA MET A 276 -18.03 4.72 0.80
C MET A 276 -17.71 3.43 0.01
N ASN A 277 -18.52 2.37 0.15
CA ASN A 277 -18.35 1.07 -0.53
C ASN A 277 -16.99 0.37 -0.29
N SER A 278 -16.34 0.65 0.85
CA SER A 278 -15.07 0.03 1.23
C SER A 278 -15.25 -1.00 2.35
N ALA A 279 -14.37 -2.00 2.37
CA ALA A 279 -14.25 -2.95 3.46
C ALA A 279 -12.97 -2.70 4.27
N LEU A 280 -13.07 -2.66 5.59
CA LEU A 280 -11.90 -2.53 6.48
C LEU A 280 -11.78 -3.79 7.35
N ASN A 281 -10.66 -4.49 7.23
CA ASN A 281 -10.30 -5.62 8.09
C ASN A 281 -9.15 -5.19 8.99
N ALA A 282 -9.41 -4.96 10.28
CA ALA A 282 -8.41 -4.53 11.24
C ALA A 282 -8.19 -5.59 12.32
N TYR A 283 -6.93 -6.00 12.49
CA TYR A 283 -6.48 -6.89 13.55
C TYR A 283 -5.53 -6.11 14.46
N ILE A 284 -5.93 -5.85 15.71
CA ILE A 284 -5.18 -4.97 16.61
C ILE A 284 -4.82 -5.75 17.87
N ASN A 285 -3.54 -5.75 18.24
CA ASN A 285 -3.03 -6.41 19.44
C ASN A 285 -2.37 -5.35 20.37
N PRO A 286 -3.16 -4.64 21.21
CA PRO A 286 -2.61 -3.69 22.17
C PRO A 286 -1.71 -4.38 23.20
N ALA A 287 -0.55 -3.78 23.50
CA ALA A 287 0.37 -4.29 24.52
C ALA A 287 -0.14 -4.03 25.95
N ALA A 288 0.33 -4.78 26.95
CA ALA A 288 -0.02 -4.56 28.35
C ALA A 288 0.27 -3.11 28.79
N SER A 289 -0.58 -2.52 29.65
CA SER A 289 -0.50 -1.14 30.14
C SER A 289 -0.60 -0.02 29.08
N SER A 290 -0.91 -0.37 27.83
CA SER A 290 -1.15 0.62 26.76
C SER A 290 -2.56 1.21 26.81
N THR A 291 -2.73 2.43 26.27
CA THR A 291 -4.06 3.01 26.01
C THR A 291 -4.24 3.12 24.50
N TYR A 292 -5.18 2.35 23.96
CA TYR A 292 -5.63 2.51 22.59
C TYR A 292 -6.72 3.58 22.56
N ASN A 293 -6.48 4.68 21.84
CA ASN A 293 -7.48 5.72 21.58
C ASN A 293 -7.77 5.73 20.08
N ALA A 294 -8.97 5.36 19.66
CA ALA A 294 -9.37 5.54 18.27
C ALA A 294 -10.72 6.24 18.16
N SER A 295 -10.78 7.21 17.26
CA SER A 295 -12.00 7.72 16.65
C SER A 295 -12.11 7.04 15.29
N GLN A 296 -12.97 6.04 15.18
CA GLN A 296 -13.07 5.25 13.96
C GLN A 296 -14.23 5.77 13.13
N TYR A 297 -13.91 6.29 11.95
CA TYR A 297 -14.84 6.46 10.83
C TYR A 297 -14.71 5.19 9.97
N PHE A 298 -15.79 4.75 9.34
CA PHE A 298 -15.85 3.42 8.73
C PHE A 298 -16.45 3.43 7.32
N GLY A 299 -16.06 2.44 6.52
CA GLY A 299 -16.74 2.11 5.26
C GLY A 299 -18.00 1.29 5.47
N GLN A 300 -18.57 0.71 4.40
CA GLN A 300 -19.86 0.00 4.46
C GLN A 300 -19.76 -1.37 5.16
N TYR A 301 -18.60 -2.05 5.10
CA TYR A 301 -18.40 -3.41 5.65
C TYR A 301 -17.13 -3.50 6.50
N ASN A 302 -17.24 -3.54 7.82
CA ASN A 302 -16.08 -3.47 8.71
C ASN A 302 -15.97 -4.70 9.61
N TYR A 303 -14.75 -5.23 9.72
CA TYR A 303 -14.37 -6.28 10.64
C TYR A 303 -13.21 -5.77 11.52
N LEU A 304 -13.43 -5.69 12.84
CA LEU A 304 -12.42 -5.31 13.82
C LEU A 304 -12.24 -6.42 14.84
N GLU A 305 -11.01 -6.94 14.92
CA GLU A 305 -10.61 -7.91 15.93
C GLU A 305 -9.56 -7.28 16.85
N LEU A 306 -9.82 -7.29 18.16
CA LEU A 306 -8.92 -6.76 19.17
C LEU A 306 -8.43 -7.86 20.09
N ASN A 307 -7.13 -8.09 20.16
CA ASN A 307 -6.50 -9.08 21.05
C ASN A 307 -5.57 -8.38 22.07
N PRO A 308 -6.11 -7.58 23.02
CA PRO A 308 -5.28 -6.92 24.00
C PRO A 308 -4.63 -7.92 24.97
N GLU A 309 -3.39 -7.63 25.35
CA GLU A 309 -2.72 -8.30 26.48
C GLU A 309 -3.39 -7.90 27.81
N ALA A 310 -3.23 -8.74 28.85
CA ALA A 310 -3.80 -8.47 30.17
C ALA A 310 -3.29 -7.13 30.72
N GLY A 311 -4.20 -6.26 31.17
CA GLY A 311 -3.88 -4.94 31.73
C GLY A 311 -3.77 -3.80 30.70
N ALA A 312 -4.15 -4.01 29.44
CA ALA A 312 -4.31 -2.92 28.47
C ALA A 312 -5.65 -2.17 28.65
N ASN A 313 -5.66 -0.86 28.42
CA ASN A 313 -6.87 -0.02 28.40
C ASN A 313 -7.27 0.30 26.95
N LEU A 314 -8.56 0.18 26.62
CA LEU A 314 -9.08 0.39 25.27
C LEU A 314 -10.17 1.47 25.29
N ASN A 315 -9.79 2.71 24.97
CA ASN A 315 -10.74 3.81 24.81
C ASN A 315 -11.19 3.91 23.33
N LEU A 316 -12.37 3.37 23.02
CA LEU A 316 -12.87 3.26 21.66
C LEU A 316 -14.13 4.11 21.48
N VAL A 317 -14.09 5.06 20.54
CA VAL A 317 -15.25 5.81 20.08
C VAL A 317 -15.52 5.41 18.63
N LEU A 318 -16.66 4.74 18.39
CA LEU A 318 -17.09 4.34 17.07
C LEU A 318 -18.03 5.44 16.53
N ALA A 319 -17.52 6.33 15.66
CA ALA A 319 -18.31 7.38 15.04
C ALA A 319 -18.72 6.94 13.63
N ALA A 320 -19.97 6.54 13.43
CA ALA A 320 -20.37 5.93 12.17
C ALA A 320 -20.54 6.96 11.03
N ALA A 321 -20.10 6.56 9.83
CA ALA A 321 -20.65 7.06 8.58
C ALA A 321 -22.02 6.40 8.33
N SER A 322 -22.87 7.01 7.49
CA SER A 322 -24.15 6.42 7.09
C SER A 322 -23.97 5.01 6.49
N ASN A 323 -24.73 4.02 6.98
CA ASN A 323 -24.80 2.62 6.50
C ASN A 323 -23.61 1.68 6.80
N ALA A 324 -22.87 1.89 7.90
CA ALA A 324 -21.72 1.04 8.26
C ALA A 324 -22.09 -0.24 9.05
N ASN A 325 -21.82 -1.43 8.49
CA ASN A 325 -21.90 -2.69 9.24
C ASN A 325 -20.61 -2.95 10.03
N PHE A 326 -20.74 -3.42 11.27
CA PHE A 326 -19.60 -3.74 12.14
C PHE A 326 -19.63 -5.22 12.55
N THR A 327 -18.45 -5.83 12.71
CA THR A 327 -18.29 -7.09 13.43
C THR A 327 -17.08 -6.94 14.30
N TYR A 328 -17.28 -7.17 15.60
CA TYR A 328 -16.31 -6.84 16.63
C TYR A 328 -16.05 -8.04 17.52
N ILE A 329 -14.79 -8.41 17.65
CA ILE A 329 -14.38 -9.61 18.36
C ILE A 329 -13.25 -9.25 19.32
N ILE A 330 -13.31 -9.77 20.55
CA ILE A 330 -12.30 -9.50 21.58
C ILE A 330 -11.89 -10.79 22.28
N PRO A 331 -10.87 -11.48 21.79
CA PRO A 331 -10.51 -12.79 22.28
C PRO A 331 -9.86 -12.84 23.66
N ARG A 332 -9.28 -11.76 24.24
CA ARG A 332 -8.55 -11.80 25.54
C ARG A 332 -8.52 -10.42 26.24
N GLY A 333 -8.47 -10.37 27.58
CA GLY A 333 -8.13 -9.16 28.36
C GLY A 333 -9.26 -8.48 29.15
N ALA A 334 -8.90 -7.72 30.19
CA ALA A 334 -9.78 -6.82 30.94
C ALA A 334 -9.60 -5.39 30.40
N TYR A 335 -10.64 -4.77 29.85
CA TYR A 335 -10.54 -3.42 29.29
C TYR A 335 -11.79 -2.57 29.59
N THR A 336 -11.58 -1.24 29.64
CA THR A 336 -12.65 -0.25 29.80
C THR A 336 -12.78 0.54 28.50
N SER A 337 -13.89 0.39 27.80
CA SER A 337 -14.28 1.24 26.67
C SER A 337 -15.24 2.34 27.12
N THR A 338 -14.74 3.56 27.02
CA THR A 338 -15.53 4.77 27.26
C THR A 338 -15.98 5.39 25.94
N GLY A 339 -17.27 5.36 25.64
CA GLY A 339 -17.78 5.92 24.39
C GLY A 339 -19.17 5.44 23.98
N VAL A 340 -19.66 6.06 22.90
CA VAL A 340 -20.88 5.65 22.20
C VAL A 340 -20.50 4.62 21.15
N HIS A 341 -21.08 3.41 21.25
CA HIS A 341 -20.95 2.38 20.24
C HIS A 341 -22.22 2.39 19.38
N GLY A 342 -22.09 2.87 18.14
CA GLY A 342 -23.19 2.95 17.17
C GLY A 342 -23.65 4.39 16.85
N SER A 343 -24.62 4.53 15.96
CA SER A 343 -25.12 5.81 15.43
C SER A 343 -26.64 5.85 15.30
N SER A 344 -27.17 7.07 15.30
CA SER A 344 -28.58 7.36 15.11
C SER A 344 -29.05 7.25 13.65
N GLY A 345 -28.15 6.96 12.68
CA GLY A 345 -28.44 7.11 11.24
C GLY A 345 -28.18 5.90 10.35
N ALA A 346 -27.64 4.78 10.85
CA ALA A 346 -27.15 3.66 10.02
C ALA A 346 -27.59 2.26 10.48
N PHE A 347 -27.53 1.27 9.58
CA PHE A 347 -27.62 -0.17 9.92
C PHE A 347 -26.31 -0.61 10.58
N GLU A 348 -26.34 -1.16 11.80
CA GLU A 348 -25.14 -1.44 12.62
C GLU A 348 -25.24 -2.72 13.45
N ARG A 349 -24.76 -3.87 12.96
CA ARG A 349 -24.63 -5.04 13.84
C ARG A 349 -23.47 -4.83 14.84
N LEU A 350 -23.74 -4.86 16.15
CA LEU A 350 -22.69 -4.91 17.18
C LEU A 350 -22.69 -6.30 17.82
N ARG A 351 -21.64 -7.07 17.56
CA ARG A 351 -21.34 -8.31 18.28
C ARG A 351 -20.18 -8.03 19.23
N VAL A 352 -20.24 -8.51 20.48
CA VAL A 352 -19.12 -8.42 21.42
C VAL A 352 -18.89 -9.81 21.99
N GLN A 353 -17.66 -10.33 21.86
CA GLN A 353 -17.33 -11.70 22.26
C GLN A 353 -16.03 -11.80 23.07
N PRO A 354 -16.06 -11.58 24.40
CA PRO A 354 -14.94 -11.85 25.29
C PRO A 354 -14.77 -13.34 25.59
N ALA A 355 -13.51 -13.78 25.64
CA ALA A 355 -13.17 -15.14 26.11
C ALA A 355 -13.28 -15.29 27.64
N ALA A 356 -13.19 -16.53 28.12
CA ALA A 356 -13.50 -16.97 29.48
C ALA A 356 -12.86 -16.17 30.64
N THR A 357 -11.69 -15.57 30.44
CA THR A 357 -10.99 -14.78 31.48
C THR A 357 -10.99 -13.26 31.23
N GLY A 358 -11.63 -12.79 30.15
CA GLY A 358 -11.70 -11.37 29.80
C GLY A 358 -12.86 -10.64 30.48
N SER A 359 -12.69 -9.34 30.71
CA SER A 359 -13.76 -8.43 31.12
C SER A 359 -13.85 -7.20 30.20
N ALA A 360 -15.06 -6.79 29.85
CA ALA A 360 -15.33 -5.64 29.00
C ALA A 360 -16.26 -4.65 29.72
N THR A 361 -15.93 -3.36 29.76
CA THR A 361 -16.86 -2.31 30.21
C THR A 361 -17.22 -1.37 29.05
N ILE A 362 -18.52 -1.16 28.80
CA ILE A 362 -19.04 -0.33 27.69
C ILE A 362 -19.91 0.78 28.28
N SER A 363 -19.62 2.06 27.98
CA SER A 363 -20.41 3.19 28.50
C SER A 363 -21.84 3.23 27.93
N THR A 364 -22.00 3.13 26.61
CA THR A 364 -23.33 3.11 25.98
C THR A 364 -23.28 2.36 24.65
N SER A 365 -24.27 1.51 24.36
CA SER A 365 -24.47 0.90 23.05
C SER A 365 -25.78 1.37 22.39
N PHE A 366 -25.72 1.62 21.08
CA PHE A 366 -26.82 2.05 20.22
C PHE A 366 -26.99 1.09 19.03
N GLY A 367 -28.24 0.90 18.58
CA GLY A 367 -28.53 0.20 17.33
C GLY A 367 -29.85 0.68 16.71
N LEU A 368 -29.79 1.31 15.53
CA LEU A 368 -30.97 1.86 14.84
C LEU A 368 -31.84 0.74 14.23
N ARG A 369 -31.21 -0.23 13.55
CA ARG A 369 -31.88 -1.36 12.86
C ARG A 369 -31.21 -2.70 13.15
N SER A 370 -30.73 -2.91 14.38
CA SER A 370 -29.71 -3.95 14.58
C SER A 370 -29.71 -4.69 15.91
N PHE A 371 -29.47 -5.98 15.73
CA PHE A 371 -29.21 -7.02 16.70
C PHE A 371 -27.92 -6.72 17.47
N THR A 372 -28.05 -6.35 18.74
CA THR A 372 -26.91 -6.37 19.67
C THR A 372 -26.80 -7.77 20.25
N GLU A 373 -25.67 -8.42 20.02
CA GLU A 373 -25.41 -9.79 20.47
C GLU A 373 -24.19 -9.83 21.37
N HIS A 374 -24.43 -10.05 22.66
CA HIS A 374 -23.39 -10.26 23.65
C HIS A 374 -23.22 -11.76 23.88
N ILE A 375 -22.27 -12.35 23.17
CA ILE A 375 -21.90 -13.76 23.32
C ILE A 375 -20.69 -13.79 24.24
N SER A 376 -20.82 -14.26 25.47
CA SER A 376 -19.71 -14.21 26.42
C SER A 376 -19.40 -15.59 26.97
N THR A 377 -18.12 -15.96 26.93
CA THR A 377 -17.57 -16.96 27.87
C THR A 377 -16.96 -16.27 29.11
N GLY A 378 -16.64 -14.96 29.04
CA GLY A 378 -16.13 -14.10 30.14
C GLY A 378 -17.18 -13.14 30.74
N SER A 379 -16.78 -11.97 31.25
CA SER A 379 -17.72 -10.97 31.80
C SER A 379 -17.85 -9.70 30.95
N ILE A 380 -19.07 -9.21 30.71
CA ILE A 380 -19.33 -7.92 30.04
C ILE A 380 -20.15 -7.04 30.97
N THR A 381 -19.78 -5.76 31.09
CA THR A 381 -20.55 -4.74 31.80
C THR A 381 -20.92 -3.62 30.84
N VAL A 382 -22.21 -3.28 30.74
CA VAL A 382 -22.71 -2.18 29.89
C VAL A 382 -23.47 -1.18 30.75
N ASN A 383 -23.20 0.12 30.62
CA ASN A 383 -23.92 1.12 31.40
C ASN A 383 -25.29 1.45 30.78
N ASN A 384 -25.43 1.77 29.49
CA ASN A 384 -26.78 1.86 28.86
C ASN A 384 -26.85 1.16 27.50
N ILE A 385 -28.02 0.59 27.18
CA ILE A 385 -28.31 -0.04 25.88
C ILE A 385 -29.54 0.61 25.28
N LYS A 386 -29.47 1.11 24.03
CA LYS A 386 -30.58 1.80 23.35
C LYS A 386 -30.78 1.26 21.92
N THR A 387 -31.89 0.57 21.63
CA THR A 387 -32.18 0.03 20.29
C THR A 387 -33.55 0.44 19.77
N ILE A 388 -33.65 0.75 18.46
CA ILE A 388 -34.86 1.33 17.84
C ILE A 388 -35.68 0.28 17.08
N GLU A 389 -35.10 -0.75 16.46
CA GLU A 389 -35.87 -1.83 15.80
C GLU A 389 -35.33 -3.24 16.06
N SER A 390 -36.24 -4.11 16.53
CA SER A 390 -36.34 -5.56 16.28
C SER A 390 -35.86 -6.59 17.32
N ARG A 391 -34.69 -6.50 17.97
CA ARG A 391 -34.31 -7.47 19.03
C ARG A 391 -33.01 -7.16 19.78
N THR A 392 -33.06 -7.08 21.10
CA THR A 392 -31.90 -7.11 22.01
C THR A 392 -31.79 -8.51 22.61
N ARG A 393 -30.82 -9.33 22.17
CA ARG A 393 -30.58 -10.65 22.77
C ARG A 393 -29.47 -10.57 23.81
N ILE A 394 -29.81 -10.97 25.03
CA ILE A 394 -28.94 -10.94 26.19
C ILE A 394 -28.42 -12.35 26.48
N SER A 395 -27.10 -12.52 26.45
CA SER A 395 -26.35 -13.73 26.82
C SER A 395 -26.60 -14.96 25.92
N LYS A 396 -25.56 -15.47 25.25
CA LYS A 396 -25.64 -16.69 24.42
C LYS A 396 -24.83 -17.89 24.90
N ASP A 397 -23.98 -17.72 25.91
CA ASP A 397 -23.00 -18.74 26.34
C ASP A 397 -22.91 -18.81 27.88
N THR A 398 -21.74 -19.15 28.47
CA THR A 398 -21.51 -19.45 29.89
C THR A 398 -21.10 -18.25 30.75
N GLY A 399 -20.84 -17.08 30.14
CA GLY A 399 -20.31 -15.90 30.81
C GLY A 399 -21.35 -15.06 31.56
N ASN A 400 -20.88 -14.00 32.24
CA ASN A 400 -21.74 -13.03 32.95
C ASN A 400 -21.96 -11.78 32.09
N PHE A 401 -23.21 -11.35 31.97
CA PHE A 401 -23.59 -10.09 31.35
C PHE A 401 -24.22 -9.18 32.40
N ASN A 402 -23.57 -8.05 32.68
CA ASN A 402 -23.99 -7.08 33.68
C ASN A 402 -24.44 -5.79 32.99
N VAL A 403 -25.60 -5.26 33.36
CA VAL A 403 -26.06 -3.94 32.92
C VAL A 403 -26.26 -3.05 34.14
N THR A 404 -25.46 -1.98 34.25
CA THR A 404 -25.45 -1.12 35.44
C THR A 404 -26.42 0.07 35.34
N GLY A 405 -26.81 0.47 34.14
CA GLY A 405 -27.86 1.46 33.87
C GLY A 405 -29.01 0.84 33.08
N ASN A 406 -29.62 1.60 32.17
CA ASN A 406 -30.93 1.24 31.61
C ASN A 406 -30.83 0.57 30.23
N ILE A 407 -31.78 -0.34 29.96
CA ILE A 407 -31.98 -0.97 28.64
C ILE A 407 -33.26 -0.40 28.01
N TYR A 408 -33.18 0.05 26.77
CA TYR A 408 -34.30 0.52 25.96
C TYR A 408 -34.36 -0.27 24.66
N GLY A 409 -35.50 -0.85 24.32
CA GLY A 409 -35.68 -1.61 23.08
C GLY A 409 -37.12 -2.02 22.82
N ILE A 410 -37.42 -2.46 21.60
CA ILE A 410 -38.76 -2.97 21.23
C ILE A 410 -38.97 -4.43 21.69
N ASP A 411 -37.96 -5.28 21.53
CA ASP A 411 -37.98 -6.70 21.90
C ASP A 411 -36.68 -7.00 22.67
N ILE A 412 -36.78 -7.36 23.94
CA ILE A 412 -35.64 -7.63 24.83
C ILE A 412 -35.80 -9.05 25.38
N MET A 413 -34.86 -9.94 25.08
CA MET A 413 -34.92 -11.35 25.51
C MET A 413 -33.57 -11.86 25.99
N LYS A 414 -33.59 -12.75 26.98
CA LYS A 414 -32.45 -13.62 27.30
C LYS A 414 -32.46 -14.82 26.34
N ASP A 415 -31.30 -15.24 25.82
CA ASP A 415 -31.27 -16.46 25.01
C ASP A 415 -31.55 -17.69 25.88
N THR A 416 -32.56 -18.47 25.52
CA THR A 416 -33.00 -19.65 26.28
C THR A 416 -31.98 -20.79 26.24
N SER A 417 -31.04 -20.78 25.30
CA SER A 417 -29.95 -21.77 25.24
C SER A 417 -28.71 -21.37 26.05
N SER A 418 -28.69 -20.18 26.68
CA SER A 418 -27.54 -19.69 27.44
C SER A 418 -27.53 -20.24 28.87
N SER A 419 -26.38 -20.77 29.31
CA SER A 419 -26.12 -21.16 30.70
C SER A 419 -25.53 -20.03 31.57
N GLY A 420 -25.27 -18.86 30.96
CA GLY A 420 -24.72 -17.68 31.61
C GLY A 420 -25.74 -16.86 32.39
N THR A 421 -25.22 -15.89 33.16
CA THR A 421 -26.02 -15.01 34.02
C THR A 421 -26.19 -13.64 33.39
N ALA A 422 -27.42 -13.09 33.43
CA ALA A 422 -27.70 -11.71 33.03
C ALA A 422 -28.12 -10.93 34.28
N ASN A 423 -27.22 -10.09 34.82
CA ASN A 423 -27.45 -9.27 36.00
C ASN A 423 -27.78 -7.84 35.57
N ILE A 424 -29.04 -7.43 35.71
CA ILE A 424 -29.50 -6.11 35.28
C ILE A 424 -29.85 -5.30 36.53
N THR A 425 -29.01 -4.31 36.86
CA THR A 425 -29.18 -3.47 38.05
C THR A 425 -30.07 -2.27 37.77
N GLY A 426 -30.06 -1.75 36.54
CA GLY A 426 -30.95 -0.67 36.13
C GLY A 426 -32.29 -1.15 35.58
N ASN A 427 -33.07 -0.23 35.01
CA ASN A 427 -34.41 -0.53 34.53
C ASN A 427 -34.39 -1.06 33.09
N ILE A 428 -35.28 -2.00 32.80
CA ILE A 428 -35.55 -2.49 31.44
C ILE A 428 -36.83 -1.81 30.95
N TYR A 429 -36.72 -1.05 29.87
CA TYR A 429 -37.83 -0.37 29.23
C TYR A 429 -38.13 -1.01 27.87
N GLY A 430 -39.28 -1.66 27.77
CA GLY A 430 -39.90 -2.01 26.48
C GLY A 430 -40.57 -0.78 25.85
N LEU A 431 -40.39 -0.59 24.54
CA LEU A 431 -40.82 0.55 23.71
C LEU A 431 -40.81 1.92 24.43
N HIS A 432 -39.64 2.55 24.42
CA HIS A 432 -39.41 3.93 24.86
C HIS A 432 -39.69 4.92 23.72
N ILE A 433 -40.56 5.91 23.96
CA ILE A 433 -40.96 6.89 22.94
C ILE A 433 -40.51 8.28 23.39
N ASP A 434 -39.57 8.87 22.65
CA ASP A 434 -39.19 10.27 22.83
C ASP A 434 -40.40 11.19 22.55
N PRO A 435 -40.47 12.39 23.15
CA PRO A 435 -41.51 13.36 22.82
C PRO A 435 -41.50 13.63 21.31
N PHE A 436 -42.48 13.11 20.56
CA PHE A 436 -42.66 13.46 19.16
C PHE A 436 -43.13 14.93 19.12
N GLY A 437 -42.40 15.79 18.42
CA GLY A 437 -42.73 17.21 18.35
C GLY A 437 -41.88 17.90 17.31
N PHE A 438 -42.45 18.21 16.16
CA PHE A 438 -41.85 19.18 15.26
C PHE A 438 -41.98 20.57 15.88
N ASN A 439 -40.96 21.40 15.71
CA ASN A 439 -41.02 22.79 16.13
C ASN A 439 -42.21 23.48 15.44
N GLY A 440 -43.21 23.92 16.22
CA GLY A 440 -44.44 24.53 15.72
C GLY A 440 -45.63 23.59 15.50
N HIS A 441 -45.52 22.27 15.73
CA HIS A 441 -46.69 21.38 15.69
C HIS A 441 -47.47 21.43 17.02
N PRO A 442 -48.81 21.59 17.00
CA PRO A 442 -49.61 21.70 18.22
C PRO A 442 -49.54 20.41 19.06
N ALA A 443 -49.23 20.53 20.35
CA ALA A 443 -49.10 19.38 21.26
C ALA A 443 -50.38 18.53 21.37
N ASN A 444 -51.56 19.10 21.11
CA ASN A 444 -52.85 18.39 21.10
C ASN A 444 -53.11 17.56 19.83
N LYS A 445 -52.17 17.53 18.87
CA LYS A 445 -52.24 16.74 17.64
C LYS A 445 -51.09 15.73 17.50
N THR A 446 -50.23 15.63 18.51
CA THR A 446 -49.14 14.68 18.54
C THR A 446 -49.54 13.42 19.32
N TYR A 447 -49.54 12.26 18.66
CA TYR A 447 -49.85 10.98 19.26
C TYR A 447 -48.68 10.01 19.07
N ASN A 448 -48.35 9.25 20.11
CA ASN A 448 -47.17 8.37 20.13
C ASN A 448 -47.53 6.92 19.79
N ILE A 449 -48.41 6.27 20.57
CA ILE A 449 -48.85 4.88 20.32
C ILE A 449 -50.27 4.92 19.76
N TYR A 450 -50.45 4.40 18.54
CA TYR A 450 -51.75 4.19 17.91
C TYR A 450 -51.86 2.73 17.45
N SER A 451 -53.01 2.10 17.67
CA SER A 451 -53.32 0.75 17.21
C SER A 451 -54.58 0.81 16.34
N GLU A 452 -54.49 0.31 15.10
CA GLU A 452 -55.57 0.30 14.12
C GLU A 452 -56.15 -1.12 13.97
N GLY A 453 -57.48 -1.27 13.92
CA GLY A 453 -58.17 -2.51 13.57
C GLY A 453 -58.81 -3.30 14.72
N VAL A 454 -59.45 -4.44 14.39
CA VAL A 454 -60.44 -5.17 15.21
C VAL A 454 -59.88 -6.04 16.35
N ASN A 455 -58.57 -6.05 16.60
CA ASN A 455 -57.96 -6.73 17.76
C ASN A 455 -57.22 -5.71 18.66
N THR A 456 -58.01 -4.89 19.35
CA THR A 456 -57.64 -3.61 20.01
C THR A 456 -56.91 -3.70 21.36
N LYS A 457 -56.27 -4.83 21.71
CA LYS A 457 -55.71 -5.00 23.06
C LYS A 457 -54.18 -5.09 23.05
N ASN A 458 -53.55 -4.05 23.58
CA ASN A 458 -52.15 -4.15 24.03
C ASN A 458 -52.11 -4.93 25.35
N VAL A 459 -51.28 -5.96 25.42
CA VAL A 459 -50.98 -6.68 26.67
C VAL A 459 -49.57 -6.30 27.09
N PHE A 460 -49.42 -5.90 28.35
CA PHE A 460 -48.14 -5.55 28.94
C PHE A 460 -47.86 -6.51 30.11
N ASP A 461 -46.82 -7.34 29.99
CA ASP A 461 -46.39 -8.25 31.06
C ASP A 461 -45.67 -7.53 32.20
N GLY A 462 -45.38 -6.23 32.05
CA GLY A 462 -44.68 -5.37 33.02
C GLY A 462 -45.51 -4.16 33.50
N ARG A 463 -44.93 -3.35 34.40
CA ARG A 463 -45.57 -2.11 34.87
C ARG A 463 -45.59 -1.06 33.77
N VAL A 464 -46.75 -0.46 33.54
CA VAL A 464 -46.96 0.64 32.59
C VAL A 464 -47.08 1.95 33.36
N ALA A 465 -46.30 2.95 32.98
CA ALA A 465 -46.34 4.28 33.60
C ALA A 465 -46.64 5.36 32.58
N ILE A 466 -47.48 6.33 32.96
CA ILE A 466 -47.74 7.54 32.17
C ILE A 466 -47.40 8.73 33.07
N GLY A 467 -46.37 9.50 32.71
CA GLY A 467 -45.94 10.69 33.46
C GLY A 467 -45.07 10.41 34.70
N ASN A 468 -44.63 9.16 34.94
CA ASN A 468 -43.74 8.80 36.04
C ASN A 468 -42.69 7.77 35.60
N ALA A 469 -41.42 8.01 35.90
CA ALA A 469 -40.31 7.11 35.53
C ALA A 469 -40.16 5.89 36.45
N SER A 470 -40.89 5.82 37.57
CA SER A 470 -40.81 4.75 38.56
C SER A 470 -42.22 4.31 39.01
N PRO A 471 -42.91 3.47 38.23
CA PRO A 471 -44.26 3.03 38.56
C PRO A 471 -44.29 2.20 39.84
N SER A 472 -45.18 2.55 40.79
CA SER A 472 -45.40 1.80 42.04
C SER A 472 -46.46 0.71 41.90
N ALA A 473 -47.17 0.65 40.78
CA ALA A 473 -48.23 -0.31 40.47
C ALA A 473 -48.11 -0.82 39.02
N PRO A 474 -48.77 -1.94 38.66
CA PRO A 474 -48.85 -2.42 37.27
C PRO A 474 -49.31 -1.36 36.26
N LEU A 475 -50.17 -0.42 36.67
CA LEU A 475 -50.49 0.80 35.92
C LEU A 475 -50.33 2.01 36.86
N HIS A 476 -49.43 2.94 36.55
CA HIS A 476 -49.21 4.17 37.33
C HIS A 476 -49.34 5.40 36.43
N VAL A 477 -50.42 6.16 36.60
CA VAL A 477 -50.69 7.38 35.82
C VAL A 477 -50.54 8.61 36.71
N VAL A 478 -49.65 9.53 36.35
CA VAL A 478 -49.44 10.82 37.03
C VAL A 478 -49.88 11.94 36.10
N LYS A 479 -50.89 12.70 36.52
CA LYS A 479 -51.35 13.89 35.80
C LYS A 479 -50.40 15.07 36.01
N LYS A 480 -50.27 15.95 35.02
CA LYS A 480 -49.68 17.28 35.21
C LYS A 480 -50.72 18.22 35.83
N ALA A 481 -50.24 19.36 36.33
CA ALA A 481 -51.11 20.39 36.92
C ALA A 481 -52.11 20.96 35.89
N THR A 482 -51.73 21.00 34.61
CA THR A 482 -52.53 21.52 33.49
C THR A 482 -53.55 20.52 32.94
N ASP A 483 -53.49 19.25 33.33
CA ASP A 483 -54.35 18.21 32.79
C ASP A 483 -55.66 18.14 33.58
N LEU A 484 -56.79 18.05 32.88
CA LEU A 484 -58.12 18.02 33.49
C LEU A 484 -58.40 16.70 34.25
N SER A 485 -57.87 15.58 33.78
CA SER A 485 -57.99 14.26 34.42
C SER A 485 -56.76 13.38 34.09
N PRO A 486 -56.28 12.51 35.01
CA PRO A 486 -55.20 11.56 34.71
C PRO A 486 -55.60 10.52 33.66
N ALA A 487 -56.88 10.14 33.59
CA ALA A 487 -57.40 9.17 32.62
C ALA A 487 -58.88 9.45 32.33
N ILE A 488 -59.34 9.06 31.14
CA ILE A 488 -60.76 9.01 30.78
C ILE A 488 -61.07 7.55 30.48
N ILE A 489 -62.03 6.96 31.20
CA ILE A 489 -62.50 5.59 30.99
C ILE A 489 -63.91 5.68 30.40
N GLU A 490 -64.00 5.48 29.09
CA GLU A 490 -65.27 5.49 28.37
C GLU A 490 -65.87 4.07 28.32
N GLY A 491 -67.19 3.97 28.27
CA GLY A 491 -67.88 2.69 28.11
C GLY A 491 -68.07 1.84 29.38
N CYS A 492 -67.84 2.36 30.59
CA CYS A 492 -68.29 1.68 31.81
C CYS A 492 -69.82 1.52 31.79
N ASN A 493 -70.31 0.30 31.95
CA ASN A 493 -71.74 0.03 32.05
C ASN A 493 -72.32 0.62 33.34
N GLU A 494 -73.57 1.07 33.27
CA GLU A 494 -74.30 1.61 34.41
C GLU A 494 -75.08 0.51 35.15
N TYR A 495 -74.83 0.39 36.45
CA TYR A 495 -75.56 -0.49 37.34
C TYR A 495 -75.98 0.27 38.61
N PRO A 496 -77.19 0.00 39.14
CA PRO A 496 -77.69 0.71 40.32
C PRO A 496 -76.83 0.46 41.57
N ASP A 497 -76.29 -0.75 41.73
CA ASP A 497 -75.48 -1.15 42.88
C ASP A 497 -74.50 -2.29 42.54
N ASN A 498 -73.72 -2.71 43.55
CA ASN A 498 -72.75 -3.80 43.44
C ASN A 498 -73.41 -5.13 43.10
N THR A 499 -74.61 -5.39 43.65
CA THR A 499 -75.34 -6.63 43.42
C THR A 499 -75.74 -6.78 41.96
N ALA A 500 -76.25 -5.71 41.35
CA ALA A 500 -76.61 -5.68 39.94
C ALA A 500 -75.38 -5.79 39.03
N ALA A 501 -74.26 -5.17 39.40
CA ALA A 501 -73.00 -5.31 38.68
C ALA A 501 -72.47 -6.76 38.70
N VAL A 502 -72.47 -7.41 39.86
CA VAL A 502 -72.07 -8.82 40.01
C VAL A 502 -73.02 -9.75 39.25
N ALA A 503 -74.34 -9.50 39.33
CA ALA A 503 -75.34 -10.28 38.59
C ALA A 503 -75.20 -10.14 37.06
N ALA A 504 -74.71 -8.99 36.59
CA ALA A 504 -74.36 -8.76 35.18
C ALA A 504 -73.03 -9.40 34.76
N GLY A 505 -72.35 -10.10 35.67
CA GLY A 505 -71.14 -10.87 35.39
C GLY A 505 -69.83 -10.09 35.56
N LEU A 506 -69.84 -8.90 36.18
CA LEU A 506 -68.61 -8.19 36.50
C LEU A 506 -67.87 -8.89 37.64
N SER A 507 -66.58 -9.12 37.46
CA SER A 507 -65.70 -9.68 38.49
C SER A 507 -65.32 -8.64 39.56
N ILE A 508 -64.92 -9.09 40.75
CA ILE A 508 -64.34 -8.23 41.80
C ILE A 508 -63.19 -7.40 41.22
N GLY A 509 -63.18 -6.10 41.50
CA GLY A 509 -62.23 -5.12 40.97
C GLY A 509 -62.65 -4.44 39.66
N ALA A 510 -63.72 -4.89 39.00
CA ALA A 510 -64.24 -4.23 37.79
C ALA A 510 -64.82 -2.85 38.10
N LEU A 511 -64.71 -1.91 37.16
CA LEU A 511 -65.28 -0.57 37.27
C LEU A 511 -66.67 -0.51 36.63
N TYR A 512 -67.62 0.10 37.34
CA TYR A 512 -68.95 0.41 36.82
C TYR A 512 -69.39 1.82 37.23
N ARG A 513 -70.42 2.35 36.57
CA ARG A 513 -71.01 3.65 36.95
C ARG A 513 -72.38 3.46 37.61
N SER A 514 -72.75 4.38 38.48
CA SER A 514 -74.05 4.45 39.14
C SER A 514 -74.40 5.92 39.25
N GLY A 515 -75.19 6.43 38.29
CA GLY A 515 -75.26 7.86 38.01
C GLY A 515 -73.89 8.44 37.67
N ASP A 516 -73.55 9.58 38.27
CA ASP A 516 -72.29 10.31 38.06
C ASP A 516 -71.08 9.73 38.84
N VAL A 517 -71.26 8.61 39.54
CA VAL A 517 -70.22 8.02 40.40
C VAL A 517 -69.62 6.78 39.75
N LEU A 518 -68.29 6.78 39.58
CA LEU A 518 -67.52 5.58 39.24
C LEU A 518 -67.30 4.73 40.50
N LYS A 519 -67.72 3.47 40.45
CA LYS A 519 -67.64 2.50 41.55
C LYS A 519 -66.81 1.28 41.14
N VAL A 520 -66.26 0.59 42.12
CA VAL A 520 -65.53 -0.67 41.96
C VAL A 520 -66.42 -1.81 42.47
N VAL A 521 -66.49 -2.90 41.73
CA VAL A 521 -67.13 -4.14 42.20
C VAL A 521 -66.31 -4.72 43.33
N HIS A 522 -66.93 -4.95 44.47
CA HIS A 522 -66.28 -5.46 45.69
C HIS A 522 -66.93 -6.74 46.21
#